data_AF-A0A0L8APV4-F1
#
_entry.id   AF-A0A0L8APV4-F1
#
_cell.length_a   1.000
_cell.length_b   1.000
_cell.length_c   1.000
_cell.angle_alpha   90.00
_cell.angle_beta   90.00
_cell.angle_gamma   90.00
#
_symmetry.space_group_name_H-M   'P 1'
#
loop_
_entity.id
_entity.type
_entity.pdbx_description
1 polymer ?
#
loop_
_entity_poly.entity_id
_entity_poly.type
_entity_poly.pdbx_seq_one_letter_code
_entity_poly.pdbx_strand_id
1 'polypeptide(L)'
;MDNRQTYISIITKRLTYLQKEVENFNSLNLTDINVFAENFYRDFFNLIGFKFNNTNFESNNFAHIDLLDSVNKQAIQVTSQNDNIKIKEAIDGFFAKPENQYYKLQLLLISKDAKNYRTKFGNNFNHKEDVLDIKRLLAIINDIKEIDKIKDIADFLNKNVLTERRKTECSEVETIMELINYLSLNKNRIIIDRTVNVDPTNKIENRFSEHSEYLKQQYAGLCGKYNSALVEATSKIDGVEAEIIADFLRDESDIILTKENNNAKLALHSLVELFYEKLSENGLIFNKQAIKFYLLDELIKCNVFPNK
;
A
#
# COMPACT_ATOMS: atom_id res chain seq x y z
N MET A 1 13.90 -5.36 11.46
CA MET A 1 12.70 -5.09 12.28
C MET A 1 11.70 -4.25 11.48
N ASP A 2 12.16 -3.15 10.89
CA ASP A 2 11.33 -2.18 10.15
C ASP A 2 10.53 -2.79 8.99
N ASN A 3 11.16 -3.57 8.10
CA ASN A 3 10.45 -4.21 6.98
C ASN A 3 9.32 -5.14 7.43
N ARG A 4 9.55 -5.92 8.50
CA ARG A 4 8.52 -6.81 9.06
C ARG A 4 7.33 -6.00 9.59
N GLN A 5 7.61 -4.93 10.33
CA GLN A 5 6.57 -4.04 10.84
C GLN A 5 5.77 -3.41 9.70
N THR A 6 6.43 -2.97 8.63
CA THR A 6 5.78 -2.45 7.42
C THR A 6 4.84 -3.49 6.80
N TYR A 7 5.31 -4.72 6.56
CA TYR A 7 4.48 -5.77 5.96
C TYR A 7 3.31 -6.18 6.86
N ILE A 8 3.53 -6.37 8.16
CA ILE A 8 2.44 -6.68 9.11
C ILE A 8 1.42 -5.54 9.17
N SER A 9 1.86 -4.28 9.08
CA SER A 9 0.96 -3.12 9.01
C SER A 9 0.06 -3.17 7.78
N ILE A 10 0.64 -3.48 6.61
CA ILE A 10 -0.11 -3.65 5.35
C ILE A 10 -1.14 -4.77 5.51
N ILE A 11 -0.69 -5.96 5.93
CA ILE A 11 -1.55 -7.14 6.08
C ILE A 11 -2.72 -6.85 7.02
N THR A 12 -2.45 -6.24 8.17
CA THR A 12 -3.46 -5.85 9.15
C THR A 12 -4.49 -4.91 8.53
N LYS A 13 -4.05 -3.84 7.87
CA LYS A 13 -4.94 -2.86 7.23
C LYS A 13 -5.84 -3.51 6.17
N ARG A 14 -5.29 -4.38 5.32
CA ARG A 14 -6.02 -5.02 4.22
C ARG A 14 -7.04 -6.04 4.71
N LEU A 15 -6.66 -6.93 5.62
CA LEU A 15 -7.58 -7.93 6.16
C LEU A 15 -8.68 -7.29 7.01
N THR A 16 -8.38 -6.25 7.80
CA THR A 16 -9.41 -5.50 8.55
C THR A 16 -10.36 -4.76 7.62
N TYR A 17 -9.86 -4.16 6.54
CA TYR A 17 -10.71 -3.51 5.53
C TYR A 17 -11.70 -4.52 4.92
N LEU A 18 -11.19 -5.65 4.43
CA LEU A 18 -12.02 -6.71 3.83
C LEU A 18 -13.04 -7.24 4.84
N GLN A 19 -12.64 -7.46 6.09
CA GLN A 19 -13.54 -7.89 7.17
C GLN A 19 -14.74 -6.94 7.31
N LYS A 20 -14.45 -5.64 7.36
CA LYS A 20 -15.47 -4.61 7.56
C LYS A 20 -16.33 -4.43 6.32
N GLU A 21 -15.75 -4.55 5.14
CA GLU A 21 -16.47 -4.51 3.87
C GLU A 21 -17.50 -5.66 3.80
N VAL A 22 -17.06 -6.90 4.02
CA VAL A 22 -17.95 -8.08 4.08
C VAL A 22 -19.05 -7.89 5.13
N GLU A 23 -18.72 -7.37 6.31
CA GLU A 23 -19.72 -7.07 7.34
C GLU A 23 -20.77 -6.07 6.84
N ASN A 24 -20.35 -4.98 6.21
CA ASN A 24 -21.24 -3.92 5.73
C ASN A 24 -22.13 -4.42 4.59
N PHE A 25 -21.57 -5.08 3.57
CA PHE A 25 -22.33 -5.64 2.45
C PHE A 25 -23.38 -6.64 2.92
N ASN A 26 -23.03 -7.54 3.84
CA ASN A 26 -24.00 -8.48 4.41
C ASN A 26 -25.11 -7.76 5.21
N SER A 27 -24.81 -6.66 5.91
CA SER A 27 -25.86 -5.88 6.60
C SER A 27 -26.83 -5.18 5.63
N LEU A 28 -26.41 -4.98 4.38
CA LEU A 28 -27.23 -4.51 3.26
C LEU A 28 -27.89 -5.64 2.47
N ASN A 29 -27.80 -6.90 2.92
CA ASN A 29 -28.24 -8.11 2.23
C ASN A 29 -27.56 -8.36 0.85
N LEU A 30 -26.39 -7.76 0.60
CA LEU A 30 -25.58 -7.98 -0.60
C LEU A 30 -24.63 -9.15 -0.36
N THR A 31 -25.14 -10.37 -0.54
CA THR A 31 -24.43 -11.61 -0.14
C THR A 31 -23.42 -12.14 -1.16
N ASP A 32 -23.41 -11.61 -2.39
CA ASP A 32 -22.45 -12.00 -3.45
C ASP A 32 -20.99 -11.84 -3.00
N ILE A 33 -20.74 -10.89 -2.10
CA ILE A 33 -19.40 -10.65 -1.51
C ILE A 33 -18.83 -11.90 -0.83
N ASN A 34 -19.66 -12.79 -0.30
CA ASN A 34 -19.19 -14.01 0.36
C ASN A 34 -18.57 -14.98 -0.64
N VAL A 35 -19.13 -15.11 -1.85
CA VAL A 35 -18.58 -15.95 -2.92
C VAL A 35 -17.23 -15.40 -3.43
N PHE A 36 -17.11 -14.08 -3.52
CA PHE A 36 -15.82 -13.45 -3.81
C PHE A 36 -14.80 -13.70 -2.69
N ALA A 37 -15.23 -13.62 -1.43
CA ALA A 37 -14.37 -13.91 -0.29
C ALA A 37 -13.88 -15.37 -0.27
N GLU A 38 -14.72 -16.35 -0.62
CA GLU A 38 -14.31 -17.76 -0.75
C GLU A 38 -13.13 -17.91 -1.73
N ASN A 39 -13.26 -17.36 -2.95
CA ASN A 39 -12.19 -17.37 -3.95
C ASN A 39 -10.92 -16.68 -3.45
N PHE A 40 -11.08 -15.52 -2.81
CA PHE A 40 -9.96 -14.79 -2.25
C PHE A 40 -9.22 -15.59 -1.17
N TYR A 41 -9.93 -16.18 -0.22
CA TYR A 41 -9.32 -16.96 0.86
C TYR A 41 -8.74 -18.28 0.39
N ARG A 42 -9.30 -18.90 -0.66
CA ARG A 42 -8.66 -20.03 -1.37
C ARG A 42 -7.26 -19.64 -1.82
N ASP A 43 -7.15 -18.54 -2.58
CA ASP A 43 -5.88 -18.12 -3.16
C ASP A 43 -4.90 -17.64 -2.07
N PHE A 44 -5.41 -16.98 -1.03
CA PHE A 44 -4.65 -16.59 0.16
C PHE A 44 -4.05 -17.80 0.89
N PHE A 45 -4.84 -18.85 1.15
CA PHE A 45 -4.33 -20.04 1.85
C PHE A 45 -3.36 -20.85 0.96
N ASN A 46 -3.58 -20.86 -0.34
CA ASN A 46 -2.66 -21.51 -1.28
C ASN A 46 -1.29 -20.83 -1.30
N LEU A 47 -1.25 -19.50 -1.15
CA LEU A 47 0.00 -18.75 -1.00
C LEU A 47 0.81 -19.19 0.23
N ILE A 48 0.16 -19.60 1.31
CA ILE A 48 0.82 -20.03 2.55
C ILE A 48 1.11 -21.54 2.61
N GLY A 49 0.97 -22.25 1.48
CA GLY A 49 1.41 -23.64 1.32
C GLY A 49 0.29 -24.68 1.28
N PHE A 50 -0.97 -24.26 1.27
CA PHE A 50 -2.11 -25.18 1.07
C PHE A 50 -2.43 -25.38 -0.42
N LYS A 51 -3.34 -26.31 -0.69
CA LYS A 51 -3.85 -26.66 -2.02
C LYS A 51 -5.38 -26.75 -2.00
N PHE A 52 -6.01 -25.70 -1.51
CA PHE A 52 -7.45 -25.57 -1.49
C PHE A 52 -8.03 -25.38 -2.89
N ASN A 53 -9.10 -26.13 -3.17
CA ASN A 53 -10.04 -25.91 -4.25
C ASN A 53 -11.39 -25.51 -3.68
N ASN A 54 -12.18 -24.77 -4.46
CA ASN A 54 -13.57 -24.48 -4.11
C ASN A 54 -14.43 -25.72 -4.36
N THR A 55 -15.18 -26.16 -3.35
CA THR A 55 -16.07 -27.32 -3.41
C THR A 55 -17.25 -27.11 -4.37
N ASN A 56 -17.64 -25.85 -4.60
CA ASN A 56 -18.67 -25.45 -5.57
C ASN A 56 -18.38 -25.94 -7.00
N PHE A 57 -17.12 -26.22 -7.34
CA PHE A 57 -16.72 -26.75 -8.65
C PHE A 57 -16.53 -28.29 -8.65
N GLU A 58 -16.52 -28.92 -7.47
CA GLU A 58 -16.36 -30.36 -7.29
C GLU A 58 -17.69 -31.01 -6.82
N SER A 59 -18.65 -31.14 -7.74
CA SER A 59 -19.72 -32.14 -7.69
C SER A 59 -20.67 -32.17 -6.46
N ASN A 60 -21.29 -31.09 -5.97
CA ASN A 60 -22.37 -31.12 -4.92
C ASN A 60 -22.12 -31.98 -3.66
N ASN A 61 -20.89 -32.48 -3.46
CA ASN A 61 -20.61 -33.59 -2.56
C ASN A 61 -20.15 -33.10 -1.19
N PHE A 62 -19.90 -31.80 -1.02
CA PHE A 62 -19.45 -31.22 0.22
C PHE A 62 -20.46 -30.19 0.68
N ALA A 63 -21.59 -30.67 1.22
CA ALA A 63 -22.56 -29.80 1.85
C ALA A 63 -21.88 -29.03 2.99
N HIS A 64 -22.05 -27.71 3.00
CA HIS A 64 -21.62 -26.78 4.08
C HIS A 64 -20.13 -26.41 4.17
N ILE A 65 -19.26 -26.92 3.28
CA ILE A 65 -17.83 -26.54 3.23
C ILE A 65 -17.53 -25.87 1.91
N ASP A 66 -16.71 -24.81 1.94
CA ASP A 66 -16.41 -23.99 0.76
C ASP A 66 -15.04 -24.34 0.15
N LEU A 67 -14.05 -24.64 0.98
CA LEU A 67 -12.68 -24.94 0.55
C LEU A 67 -12.25 -26.34 1.01
N LEU A 68 -11.66 -27.11 0.09
CA LEU A 68 -11.11 -28.44 0.39
C LEU A 68 -9.69 -28.60 -0.14
N ASP A 69 -8.79 -29.04 0.74
CA ASP A 69 -7.43 -29.46 0.42
C ASP A 69 -7.31 -30.97 0.65
N SER A 70 -7.43 -31.73 -0.44
CA SER A 70 -7.38 -33.19 -0.41
C SER A 70 -5.97 -33.74 -0.15
N VAL A 71 -4.92 -32.92 -0.32
CA VAL A 71 -3.51 -33.28 -0.12
C VAL A 71 -3.16 -33.17 1.36
N ASN A 72 -3.45 -32.03 1.98
CA ASN A 72 -3.17 -31.77 3.40
C ASN A 72 -4.29 -32.25 4.33
N LYS A 73 -5.39 -32.79 3.77
CA LYS A 73 -6.59 -33.23 4.50
C LYS A 73 -7.18 -32.11 5.37
N GLN A 74 -7.36 -30.94 4.77
CA GLN A 74 -7.99 -29.80 5.42
C GLN A 74 -9.26 -29.37 4.71
N ALA A 75 -10.23 -28.91 5.48
CA ALA A 75 -11.48 -28.34 5.02
C ALA A 75 -11.72 -27.01 5.73
N ILE A 76 -12.14 -25.99 4.98
CA ILE A 76 -12.50 -24.68 5.53
C ILE A 76 -13.91 -24.33 5.08
N GLN A 77 -14.77 -24.06 6.05
CA GLN A 77 -15.99 -23.30 5.81
C GLN A 77 -15.67 -21.81 5.98
N VAL A 78 -15.91 -21.02 4.94
CA VAL A 78 -15.76 -19.57 4.92
C VAL A 78 -17.12 -18.95 5.23
N THR A 79 -17.25 -18.22 6.33
CA THR A 79 -18.56 -17.72 6.74
C THR A 79 -18.53 -16.31 7.34
N SER A 80 -19.55 -15.53 7.00
CA SER A 80 -19.83 -14.21 7.59
C SER A 80 -20.72 -14.32 8.83
N GLN A 81 -21.06 -15.53 9.26
CA GLN A 81 -21.96 -15.78 10.38
C GLN A 81 -21.24 -16.47 11.52
N ASN A 82 -21.68 -16.16 12.74
CA ASN A 82 -21.06 -16.68 13.95
C ASN A 82 -22.12 -17.22 14.91
N ASP A 83 -23.07 -17.98 14.37
CA ASP A 83 -24.16 -18.59 15.13
C ASP A 83 -23.85 -20.05 15.48
N ASN A 84 -24.07 -20.46 16.73
CA ASN A 84 -23.68 -21.79 17.19
C ASN A 84 -24.44 -22.91 16.48
N ILE A 85 -25.69 -22.68 16.06
CA ILE A 85 -26.50 -23.67 15.34
C ILE A 85 -25.88 -23.88 13.96
N LYS A 86 -25.58 -22.80 13.24
CA LYS A 86 -24.98 -22.88 11.90
C LYS A 86 -23.59 -23.51 11.89
N ILE A 87 -22.77 -23.21 12.90
CA ILE A 87 -21.46 -23.84 13.09
C ILE A 87 -21.65 -25.35 13.31
N LYS A 88 -22.60 -25.75 14.17
CA LYS A 88 -22.91 -27.16 14.45
C LYS A 88 -23.40 -27.87 13.19
N GLU A 89 -24.32 -27.26 12.44
CA GLU A 89 -24.87 -27.80 11.18
C GLU A 89 -23.77 -28.04 10.15
N ALA A 90 -22.82 -27.10 9.99
CA ALA A 90 -21.72 -27.27 9.07
C ALA A 90 -20.77 -28.40 9.47
N ILE A 91 -20.45 -28.49 10.78
CA ILE A 91 -19.62 -29.57 11.33
C ILE A 91 -20.29 -30.94 11.12
N ASP A 92 -21.57 -31.06 11.51
CA ASP A 92 -22.29 -32.33 11.40
C ASP A 92 -22.53 -32.71 9.94
N GLY A 93 -22.86 -31.74 9.08
CA GLY A 93 -23.04 -31.95 7.65
C GLY A 93 -21.76 -32.42 6.96
N PHE A 94 -20.61 -31.85 7.32
CA PHE A 94 -19.32 -32.29 6.79
C PHE A 94 -18.97 -33.71 7.24
N PHE A 95 -19.06 -34.00 8.54
CA PHE A 95 -18.67 -35.30 9.09
C PHE A 95 -19.72 -36.41 8.93
N ALA A 96 -20.93 -36.11 8.46
CA ALA A 96 -21.94 -37.12 8.11
C ALA A 96 -21.43 -38.11 7.05
N LYS A 97 -20.45 -37.69 6.24
CA LYS A 97 -19.79 -38.52 5.24
C LYS A 97 -18.58 -39.25 5.84
N PRO A 98 -18.51 -40.60 5.78
CA PRO A 98 -17.38 -41.36 6.31
C PRO A 98 -16.02 -40.93 5.74
N GLU A 99 -15.99 -40.51 4.47
CA GLU A 99 -14.80 -40.03 3.79
C GLU A 99 -14.27 -38.68 4.30
N ASN A 100 -15.00 -37.99 5.17
CA ASN A 100 -14.57 -36.72 5.73
C ASN A 100 -13.96 -36.86 7.13
N GLN A 101 -14.04 -38.05 7.74
CA GLN A 101 -13.58 -38.32 9.11
C GLN A 101 -12.07 -38.13 9.33
N TYR A 102 -11.30 -38.15 8.24
CA TYR A 102 -9.85 -37.96 8.25
C TYR A 102 -9.41 -36.54 7.87
N TYR A 103 -10.35 -35.61 7.69
CA TYR A 103 -10.05 -34.21 7.46
C TYR A 103 -10.06 -33.41 8.77
N LYS A 104 -9.16 -32.43 8.86
CA LYS A 104 -9.29 -31.35 9.82
C LYS A 104 -10.24 -30.29 9.27
N LEU A 105 -11.33 -30.03 9.99
CA LEU A 105 -12.28 -28.98 9.67
C LEU A 105 -11.96 -27.70 10.45
N GLN A 106 -11.90 -26.57 9.74
CA GLN A 106 -11.85 -25.24 10.34
C GLN A 106 -13.00 -24.36 9.84
N LEU A 107 -13.39 -23.39 10.66
CA LEU A 107 -14.28 -22.30 10.28
C LEU A 107 -13.50 -21.00 10.19
N LEU A 108 -13.54 -20.34 9.03
CA LEU A 108 -13.00 -19.01 8.84
C LEU A 108 -14.13 -17.97 8.95
N LEU A 109 -14.08 -17.14 9.99
CA LEU A 109 -14.98 -16.01 10.19
C LEU A 109 -14.45 -14.78 9.46
N ILE A 110 -15.11 -14.41 8.36
CA ILE A 110 -14.65 -13.32 7.48
C ILE A 110 -15.25 -11.95 7.81
N SER A 111 -16.24 -11.87 8.70
CA SER A 111 -16.91 -10.60 9.06
C SER A 111 -17.12 -10.40 10.57
N LYS A 112 -16.91 -11.43 11.38
CA LYS A 112 -17.16 -11.41 12.83
C LYS A 112 -15.95 -11.95 13.58
N ASP A 113 -15.77 -11.47 14.80
CA ASP A 113 -14.80 -12.05 15.72
C ASP A 113 -15.32 -13.36 16.31
N ALA A 114 -14.41 -14.28 16.62
CA ALA A 114 -14.74 -15.54 17.28
C ALA A 114 -15.27 -15.28 18.69
N LYS A 115 -16.32 -16.02 19.07
CA LYS A 115 -16.92 -15.92 20.40
C LYS A 115 -16.19 -16.82 21.39
N ASN A 116 -16.43 -16.58 22.68
CA ASN A 116 -16.13 -17.57 23.72
C ASN A 116 -17.25 -18.63 23.74
N TYR A 117 -17.21 -19.56 22.78
CA TYR A 117 -18.22 -20.60 22.64
C TYR A 117 -18.27 -21.50 23.88
N ARG A 118 -19.48 -21.70 24.41
CA ARG A 118 -19.75 -22.67 25.48
C ARG A 118 -20.35 -23.98 24.95
N THR A 119 -20.84 -23.94 23.70
CA THR A 119 -21.44 -25.09 23.03
C THR A 119 -20.38 -26.16 22.75
N LYS A 120 -20.74 -27.43 22.98
CA LYS A 120 -19.96 -28.58 22.56
C LYS A 120 -20.36 -28.94 21.13
N PHE A 121 -19.44 -28.78 20.18
CA PHE A 121 -19.73 -28.99 18.77
C PHE A 121 -19.62 -30.46 18.31
N GLY A 122 -18.95 -31.33 19.08
CA GLY A 122 -18.73 -32.73 18.70
C GLY A 122 -17.63 -32.90 17.65
N ASN A 123 -17.47 -34.12 17.12
CA ASN A 123 -16.52 -34.46 16.04
C ASN A 123 -15.08 -33.97 16.29
N ASN A 124 -14.63 -33.99 17.55
CA ASN A 124 -13.34 -33.48 18.00
C ASN A 124 -13.04 -32.02 17.61
N PHE A 125 -14.06 -31.23 17.28
CA PHE A 125 -13.91 -29.83 16.90
C PHE A 125 -13.62 -28.96 18.12
N ASN A 126 -12.44 -28.33 18.13
CA ASN A 126 -11.97 -27.44 19.18
C ASN A 126 -12.13 -25.99 18.73
N HIS A 127 -13.21 -25.32 19.12
CA HIS A 127 -13.49 -23.95 18.71
C HIS A 127 -12.41 -22.91 19.08
N LYS A 128 -11.48 -23.23 19.99
CA LYS A 128 -10.35 -22.35 20.29
C LYS A 128 -9.26 -22.39 19.22
N GLU A 129 -9.16 -23.50 18.50
CA GLU A 129 -8.13 -23.77 17.49
C GLU A 129 -8.72 -23.79 16.07
N ASP A 130 -9.94 -24.31 15.93
CA ASP A 130 -10.57 -24.61 14.65
C ASP A 130 -11.51 -23.49 14.18
N VAL A 131 -11.85 -22.52 15.03
CA VAL A 131 -12.46 -21.26 14.58
C VAL A 131 -11.37 -20.22 14.40
N LEU A 132 -11.21 -19.74 13.18
CA LEU A 132 -10.26 -18.73 12.78
C LEU A 132 -11.02 -17.44 12.47
N ASP A 133 -10.85 -16.41 13.27
CA ASP A 133 -11.26 -15.05 12.89
C ASP A 133 -10.05 -14.27 12.35
N ILE A 134 -10.28 -13.06 11.87
CA ILE A 134 -9.22 -12.21 11.32
C ILE A 134 -8.13 -11.90 12.35
N LYS A 135 -8.49 -11.75 13.64
CA LYS A 135 -7.52 -11.49 14.71
C LYS A 135 -6.58 -12.67 14.93
N ARG A 136 -7.12 -13.90 14.98
CA ARG A 136 -6.35 -15.13 15.09
C ARG A 136 -5.50 -15.37 13.84
N LEU A 137 -6.04 -15.11 12.65
CA LEU A 137 -5.28 -15.18 11.40
C LEU A 137 -4.09 -14.21 11.41
N LEU A 138 -4.29 -12.96 11.84
CA LEU A 138 -3.21 -11.99 12.01
C LEU A 138 -2.15 -12.45 13.02
N ALA A 139 -2.57 -13.09 14.12
CA ALA A 139 -1.64 -13.66 15.09
C ALA A 139 -0.77 -14.78 14.48
N ILE A 140 -1.37 -15.67 13.68
CA ILE A 140 -0.66 -16.73 12.95
C ILE A 140 0.35 -16.11 11.97
N ILE A 141 -0.07 -15.11 11.19
CA ILE A 141 0.81 -14.43 10.23
C ILE A 141 1.98 -13.74 10.95
N ASN A 142 1.70 -13.10 12.09
CA ASN A 142 2.72 -12.44 12.89
C ASN A 142 3.75 -13.39 13.50
N ASP A 143 3.44 -14.69 13.62
CA ASP A 143 4.38 -15.72 14.11
C ASP A 143 5.23 -16.36 13.00
N ILE A 144 4.95 -16.06 11.72
CA ILE A 144 5.74 -16.59 10.58
C ILE A 144 7.21 -16.11 10.68
N LYS A 145 8.16 -17.04 10.73
CA LYS A 145 9.58 -16.71 10.89
C LYS A 145 10.22 -16.15 9.63
N GLU A 146 9.79 -16.63 8.47
CA GLU A 146 10.32 -16.27 7.15
C GLU A 146 9.75 -14.92 6.69
N ILE A 147 10.59 -13.88 6.63
CA ILE A 147 10.14 -12.53 6.24
C ILE A 147 9.62 -12.46 4.80
N ASP A 148 10.19 -13.26 3.89
CA ASP A 148 9.79 -13.27 2.48
C ASP A 148 8.35 -13.76 2.31
N LYS A 149 7.92 -14.75 3.10
CA LYS A 149 6.51 -15.17 3.13
C LYS A 149 5.57 -14.06 3.60
N ILE A 150 5.99 -13.27 4.58
CA ILE A 150 5.19 -12.12 5.05
C ILE A 150 5.11 -11.05 3.96
N LYS A 151 6.22 -10.81 3.25
CA LYS A 151 6.23 -9.90 2.10
C LYS A 151 5.28 -10.39 1.00
N ASP A 152 5.33 -11.67 0.64
CA ASP A 152 4.46 -12.25 -0.38
C ASP A 152 2.97 -12.12 -0.01
N ILE A 153 2.62 -12.33 1.26
CA ILE A 153 1.26 -12.09 1.76
C ILE A 153 0.88 -10.61 1.63
N ALA A 154 1.77 -9.69 2.01
CA ALA A 154 1.51 -8.25 1.89
C ALA A 154 1.32 -7.82 0.42
N ASP A 155 2.14 -8.33 -0.49
CA ASP A 155 2.06 -8.06 -1.93
C ASP A 155 0.78 -8.63 -2.54
N PHE A 156 0.41 -9.87 -2.17
CA PHE A 156 -0.85 -10.48 -2.56
C PHE A 156 -2.06 -9.64 -2.11
N LEU A 157 -2.06 -9.18 -0.85
CA LEU A 157 -3.15 -8.36 -0.32
C LEU A 157 -3.22 -6.99 -0.98
N ASN A 158 -2.09 -6.35 -1.28
CA ASN A 158 -2.07 -5.10 -2.04
C ASN A 158 -2.62 -5.25 -3.45
N LYS A 159 -2.36 -6.38 -4.11
CA LYS A 159 -2.85 -6.66 -5.45
C LYS A 159 -4.36 -6.93 -5.48
N ASN A 160 -4.90 -7.60 -4.46
CA ASN A 160 -6.29 -8.09 -4.46
C ASN A 160 -7.26 -7.20 -3.67
N VAL A 161 -6.78 -6.47 -2.67
CA VAL A 161 -7.62 -5.61 -1.81
C VAL A 161 -7.28 -4.15 -2.08
N LEU A 162 -7.99 -3.58 -3.05
CA LEU A 162 -7.90 -2.17 -3.37
C LEU A 162 -8.51 -1.36 -2.23
N THR A 163 -7.68 -0.69 -1.42
CA THR A 163 -8.17 0.26 -0.40
C THR A 163 -8.39 1.66 -0.94
N GLU A 164 -8.31 1.84 -2.26
CA GLU A 164 -8.34 3.16 -2.86
C GLU A 164 -9.65 3.89 -2.57
N ARG A 165 -9.51 5.00 -1.84
CA ARG A 165 -10.25 6.21 -2.18
C ARG A 165 -10.11 6.41 -3.69
N ARG A 166 -11.21 6.71 -4.40
CA ARG A 166 -11.22 7.09 -5.83
C ARG A 166 -9.99 7.93 -6.16
N LYS A 167 -9.39 7.79 -7.35
CA LYS A 167 -8.38 8.71 -7.88
C LYS A 167 -8.84 10.16 -7.68
N THR A 168 -8.41 10.78 -6.58
CA THR A 168 -8.66 12.17 -6.27
C THR A 168 -7.42 12.91 -6.69
N GLU A 169 -7.59 13.92 -7.53
CA GLU A 169 -6.53 14.89 -7.77
C GLU A 169 -6.16 15.52 -6.43
N CYS A 170 -4.88 15.44 -6.07
CA CYS A 170 -4.38 16.13 -4.88
C CYS A 170 -4.36 17.64 -5.17
N SER A 171 -4.68 18.43 -4.15
CA SER A 171 -4.51 19.88 -4.21
C SER A 171 -3.05 20.27 -4.45
N GLU A 172 -2.83 21.53 -4.82
CA GLU A 172 -1.49 22.09 -4.96
C GLU A 172 -0.67 21.97 -3.67
N VAL A 173 -1.30 22.22 -2.52
CA VAL A 173 -0.67 22.12 -1.19
C VAL A 173 -0.27 20.68 -0.89
N GLU A 174 -1.20 19.74 -1.04
CA GLU A 174 -0.94 18.31 -0.81
C GLU A 174 0.16 17.79 -1.74
N THR A 175 0.19 18.24 -2.99
CA THR A 175 1.24 17.86 -3.93
C THR A 175 2.62 18.31 -3.47
N ILE A 176 2.75 19.58 -3.06
CA ILE A 176 4.04 20.11 -2.61
C ILE A 176 4.47 19.48 -1.28
N MET A 177 3.54 19.30 -0.34
CA MET A 177 3.81 18.62 0.93
C MET A 177 4.30 17.19 0.73
N GLU A 178 3.65 16.42 -0.16
CA GLU A 178 4.06 15.04 -0.40
C GLU A 178 5.42 14.96 -1.10
N LEU A 179 5.71 15.90 -2.01
CA LEU A 179 7.04 16.04 -2.59
C LEU A 179 8.09 16.33 -1.52
N ILE A 180 7.84 17.28 -0.61
CA ILE A 180 8.73 17.60 0.53
C ILE A 180 8.94 16.36 1.40
N ASN A 181 7.87 15.65 1.75
CA ASN A 181 7.94 14.42 2.54
C ASN A 181 8.85 13.40 1.87
N TYR A 182 8.62 13.12 0.58
CA TYR A 182 9.43 12.21 -0.22
C TYR A 182 10.92 12.59 -0.21
N LEU A 183 11.23 13.87 -0.47
CA LEU A 183 12.60 14.38 -0.47
C LEU A 183 13.26 14.26 0.92
N SER A 184 12.46 14.38 1.98
CA SER A 184 12.89 14.30 3.38
C SER A 184 13.08 12.87 3.90
N LEU A 185 12.63 11.83 3.17
CA LEU A 185 12.74 10.43 3.64
C LEU A 185 14.18 9.94 3.77
N ASN A 186 15.13 10.60 3.11
CA ASN A 186 16.55 10.22 3.12
C ASN A 186 17.35 10.85 4.26
N LYS A 187 16.79 10.90 5.48
CA LYS A 187 17.41 11.53 6.67
C LYS A 187 18.79 10.98 7.06
N ASN A 188 19.19 9.82 6.53
CA ASN A 188 20.48 9.17 6.78
C ASN A 188 21.57 9.50 5.74
N ARG A 189 21.30 10.38 4.75
CA ARG A 189 22.36 10.85 3.85
C ARG A 189 23.43 11.61 4.65
N ILE A 190 24.69 11.31 4.38
CA ILE A 190 25.81 12.09 4.91
C ILE A 190 25.74 13.45 4.21
N ILE A 191 25.29 14.48 4.93
CA ILE A 191 25.29 15.84 4.42
C ILE A 191 26.75 16.24 4.24
N ILE A 192 27.18 16.37 2.99
CA ILE A 192 28.50 16.90 2.68
C ILE A 192 28.34 18.42 2.74
N ASP A 193 29.04 19.07 3.67
CA ASP A 193 29.10 20.52 3.74
C ASP A 193 29.81 21.05 2.47
N ARG A 194 29.01 21.29 1.44
CA ARG A 194 29.43 21.99 0.22
C ARG A 194 29.07 23.45 0.48
N THR A 195 30.07 24.33 0.51
CA THR A 195 29.82 25.77 0.47
C THR A 195 29.08 26.11 -0.82
N VAL A 196 27.75 26.22 -0.76
CA VAL A 196 26.93 26.53 -1.93
C VAL A 196 26.91 28.04 -2.11
N ASN A 197 27.54 28.52 -3.17
CA ASN A 197 27.39 29.91 -3.59
C ASN A 197 26.05 30.08 -4.30
N VAL A 198 25.08 30.68 -3.61
CA VAL A 198 23.76 31.00 -4.15
C VAL A 198 23.88 32.23 -5.06
N ASP A 199 23.99 31.97 -6.35
CA ASP A 199 24.05 32.99 -7.41
C ASP A 199 23.04 32.65 -8.52
N PRO A 200 21.75 32.97 -8.33
CA PRO A 200 20.70 32.68 -9.31
C PRO A 200 20.90 33.45 -10.61
N THR A 201 21.47 34.66 -10.55
CA THR A 201 21.71 35.48 -11.72
C THR A 201 22.74 34.81 -12.63
N ASN A 202 23.91 34.43 -12.11
CA ASN A 202 24.90 33.73 -12.92
C ASN A 202 24.37 32.39 -13.45
N LYS A 203 23.61 31.67 -12.62
CA LYS A 203 23.03 30.38 -13.00
C LYS A 203 22.04 30.48 -14.15
N ILE A 204 21.05 31.36 -14.03
CA ILE A 204 19.94 31.45 -14.97
C ILE A 204 20.35 32.26 -16.19
N GLU A 205 20.99 33.41 -15.99
CA GLU A 205 21.31 34.33 -17.09
C GLU A 205 22.54 33.89 -17.89
N ASN A 206 23.57 33.35 -17.23
CA ASN A 206 24.84 33.01 -17.90
C ASN A 206 24.92 31.52 -18.22
N ARG A 207 24.88 30.64 -17.20
CA ARG A 207 25.05 29.19 -17.39
C ARG A 207 23.94 28.58 -18.24
N PHE A 208 22.69 28.95 -17.98
CA PHE A 208 21.53 28.47 -18.72
C PHE A 208 20.95 29.54 -19.64
N SER A 209 21.79 30.42 -20.18
CA SER A 209 21.41 31.53 -21.07
C SER A 209 20.47 31.11 -22.20
N GLU A 210 20.71 29.96 -22.85
CA GLU A 210 19.87 29.42 -23.93
C GLU A 210 18.44 29.06 -23.49
N HIS A 211 18.22 28.88 -22.19
CA HIS A 211 16.93 28.48 -21.61
C HIS A 211 16.41 29.48 -20.56
N SER A 212 17.11 30.59 -20.36
CA SER A 212 16.84 31.58 -19.31
C SER A 212 15.43 32.14 -19.42
N GLU A 213 15.04 32.57 -20.61
CA GLU A 213 13.69 33.07 -20.92
C GLU A 213 12.61 32.03 -20.62
N TYR A 214 12.84 30.78 -21.02
CA TYR A 214 11.90 29.68 -20.73
C TYR A 214 11.73 29.48 -19.22
N LEU A 215 12.83 29.39 -18.46
CA LEU A 215 12.79 29.16 -17.02
C LEU A 215 12.06 30.30 -16.29
N LYS A 216 12.36 31.56 -16.64
CA LYS A 216 11.69 32.73 -16.07
C LYS A 216 10.20 32.75 -16.39
N GLN A 217 9.82 32.50 -17.64
CA GLN A 217 8.41 32.50 -18.05
C GLN A 217 7.63 31.38 -17.36
N GLN A 218 8.21 30.18 -17.20
CA GLN A 218 7.59 29.11 -16.44
C GLN A 218 7.41 29.49 -14.96
N TYR A 219 8.43 30.04 -14.32
CA TYR A 219 8.34 30.46 -12.91
C TYR A 219 7.28 31.56 -12.73
N ALA A 220 7.35 32.62 -13.54
CA ALA A 220 6.40 33.73 -13.48
C ALA A 220 4.95 33.29 -13.73
N GLY A 221 4.73 32.41 -14.72
CA GLY A 221 3.41 31.89 -15.06
C GLY A 221 2.81 30.99 -13.98
N LEU A 222 3.64 30.32 -13.19
CA LEU A 222 3.20 29.42 -12.11
C LEU A 222 3.11 30.11 -10.75
N CYS A 223 3.93 31.14 -10.50
CA CYS A 223 4.02 31.84 -9.21
C CYS A 223 2.66 32.32 -8.71
N GLY A 224 1.86 32.96 -9.57
CA GLY A 224 0.53 33.45 -9.18
C GLY A 224 -0.45 32.37 -8.74
N LYS A 225 -0.26 31.12 -9.16
CA LYS A 225 -1.15 30.00 -8.82
C LYS A 225 -0.63 29.16 -7.65
N TYR A 226 0.68 28.94 -7.57
CA TYR A 226 1.25 27.93 -6.67
C TYR A 226 2.03 28.52 -5.48
N ASN A 227 2.29 29.84 -5.44
CA ASN A 227 3.09 30.45 -4.37
C ASN A 227 2.44 30.32 -2.98
N SER A 228 1.12 30.50 -2.85
CA SER A 228 0.43 30.30 -1.57
C SER A 228 0.57 28.85 -1.08
N ALA A 229 0.44 27.89 -1.99
CA ALA A 229 0.57 26.47 -1.67
C ALA A 229 1.99 26.10 -1.26
N LEU A 230 3.01 26.69 -1.90
CA LEU A 230 4.41 26.53 -1.52
C LEU A 230 4.67 27.07 -0.11
N VAL A 231 4.20 28.29 0.20
CA VAL A 231 4.35 28.90 1.53
C VAL A 231 3.69 28.06 2.60
N GLU A 232 2.47 27.57 2.35
CA GLU A 232 1.77 26.71 3.29
C GLU A 232 2.51 25.39 3.53
N ALA A 233 2.91 24.69 2.45
CA ALA A 233 3.58 23.40 2.53
C ALA A 233 4.95 23.47 3.22
N THR A 234 5.66 24.59 3.07
CA THR A 234 7.01 24.79 3.66
C THR A 234 6.99 25.36 5.07
N SER A 235 5.83 25.78 5.59
CA SER A 235 5.71 26.47 6.89
C SER A 235 6.21 25.69 8.11
N LYS A 236 6.29 24.36 8.01
CA LYS A 236 6.69 23.47 9.12
C LYS A 236 8.07 22.82 8.92
N ILE A 237 8.75 23.11 7.82
CA ILE A 237 10.08 22.57 7.53
C ILE A 237 11.10 23.25 8.44
N ASP A 238 11.85 22.46 9.20
CA ASP A 238 12.97 22.97 9.98
C ASP A 238 14.27 23.06 9.15
N GLY A 239 15.30 23.70 9.70
CA GLY A 239 16.56 23.91 8.98
C GLY A 239 17.29 22.62 8.61
N VAL A 240 17.13 21.54 9.40
CA VAL A 240 17.78 20.25 9.12
C VAL A 240 17.07 19.56 7.95
N GLU A 241 15.74 19.56 7.96
CA GLU A 241 14.93 19.02 6.86
C GLU A 241 15.19 19.79 5.56
N ALA A 242 15.30 21.12 5.62
CA ALA A 242 15.65 21.94 4.46
C ALA A 242 17.01 21.57 3.84
N GLU A 243 18.04 21.32 4.65
CA GLU A 243 19.36 20.90 4.14
C GLU A 243 19.34 19.49 3.53
N ILE A 244 18.61 18.55 4.13
CA ILE A 244 18.44 17.19 3.57
C ILE A 244 17.79 17.25 2.19
N ILE A 245 16.72 18.04 2.07
CA ILE A 245 16.02 18.26 0.80
C ILE A 245 16.95 18.89 -0.23
N ALA A 246 17.69 19.94 0.17
CA ALA A 246 18.59 20.65 -0.72
C ALA A 246 19.72 19.75 -1.24
N ASP A 247 20.37 18.97 -0.36
CA ASP A 247 21.40 18.00 -0.75
C ASP A 247 20.86 16.94 -1.71
N PHE A 248 19.68 16.39 -1.42
CA PHE A 248 19.03 15.43 -2.31
C PHE A 248 18.77 16.01 -3.70
N LEU A 249 18.17 17.21 -3.76
CA LEU A 249 17.84 17.86 -5.02
C LEU A 249 19.10 18.17 -5.83
N ARG A 250 20.20 18.60 -5.19
CA ARG A 250 21.45 18.94 -5.88
C ARG A 250 22.02 17.72 -6.60
N ASP A 251 22.14 16.60 -5.90
CA ASP A 251 22.70 15.38 -6.46
C ASP A 251 21.79 14.79 -7.56
N GLU A 252 20.49 14.65 -7.29
CA GLU A 252 19.57 14.04 -8.25
C GLU A 252 19.42 14.89 -9.52
N SER A 253 19.33 16.21 -9.36
CA SER A 253 19.20 17.12 -10.49
C SER A 253 20.48 17.23 -11.32
N ASP A 254 21.68 17.11 -10.73
CA ASP A 254 22.94 17.11 -11.48
C ASP A 254 23.11 15.83 -12.32
N ILE A 255 22.67 14.67 -11.79
CA ILE A 255 22.62 13.41 -12.54
C ILE A 255 21.70 13.54 -13.75
N ILE A 256 20.48 14.07 -13.56
CA ILE A 256 19.53 14.25 -14.66
C ILE A 256 20.04 15.28 -15.66
N LEU A 257 20.58 16.41 -15.19
CA LEU A 257 21.12 17.44 -16.07
C LEU A 257 22.27 16.91 -16.94
N THR A 258 23.12 16.05 -16.38
CA THR A 258 24.19 15.38 -17.12
C THR A 258 23.64 14.44 -18.19
N LYS A 259 22.61 13.64 -17.86
CA LYS A 259 21.94 12.75 -18.83
C LYS A 259 21.29 13.51 -19.99
N GLU A 260 20.74 14.69 -19.71
CA GLU A 260 20.11 15.56 -20.70
C GLU A 260 21.11 16.51 -21.38
N ASN A 261 22.40 16.20 -21.35
CA ASN A 261 23.46 16.97 -22.02
C ASN A 261 23.51 18.46 -21.62
N ASN A 262 23.32 18.75 -20.33
CA ASN A 262 23.23 20.10 -19.77
C ASN A 262 22.06 20.95 -20.30
N ASN A 263 21.05 20.34 -20.95
CA ASN A 263 19.84 21.04 -21.37
C ASN A 263 18.88 21.22 -20.18
N ALA A 264 18.89 22.40 -19.56
CA ALA A 264 18.07 22.69 -18.37
C ALA A 264 16.56 22.55 -18.61
N LYS A 265 16.07 22.77 -19.84
CA LYS A 265 14.64 22.61 -20.17
C LYS A 265 14.24 21.14 -20.15
N LEU A 266 15.01 20.27 -20.81
CA LEU A 266 14.77 18.83 -20.81
C LEU A 266 14.98 18.24 -19.42
N ALA A 267 16.06 18.64 -18.74
CA ALA A 267 16.36 18.18 -17.39
C ALA A 267 15.25 18.53 -16.39
N LEU A 268 14.69 19.74 -16.46
CA LEU A 268 13.55 20.12 -15.61
C LEU A 268 12.33 19.25 -15.91
N HIS A 269 12.05 18.96 -17.18
CA HIS A 269 10.94 18.09 -17.56
C HIS A 269 11.14 16.66 -17.02
N SER A 270 12.33 16.08 -17.23
CA SER A 270 12.68 14.74 -16.73
C SER A 270 12.61 14.65 -15.21
N LEU A 271 13.03 15.71 -14.49
CA LEU A 271 12.93 15.78 -13.02
C LEU A 271 11.47 15.86 -12.54
N VAL A 272 10.60 16.58 -13.25
CA VAL A 272 9.15 16.63 -12.97
C VAL A 272 8.51 15.26 -13.17
N GLU A 273 8.82 14.57 -14.27
CA GLU A 273 8.27 13.24 -14.55
C GLU A 273 8.74 12.22 -13.52
N LEU A 274 10.03 12.23 -13.17
CA LEU A 274 10.58 11.36 -12.12
C LEU A 274 9.81 11.49 -10.80
N PHE A 275 9.63 12.71 -10.30
CA PHE A 275 8.93 12.91 -9.04
C PHE A 275 7.43 12.63 -9.18
N TYR A 276 6.81 12.96 -10.30
CA TYR A 276 5.41 12.61 -10.54
C TYR A 276 5.19 11.09 -10.46
N GLU A 277 6.01 10.30 -11.16
CA GLU A 277 5.94 8.83 -11.12
C GLU A 277 6.15 8.30 -9.71
N LYS A 278 7.15 8.81 -8.99
CA LYS A 278 7.45 8.43 -7.59
C LYS A 278 6.29 8.68 -6.64
N LEU A 279 5.64 9.84 -6.77
CA LEU A 279 4.51 10.20 -5.91
C LEU A 279 3.25 9.40 -6.28
N SER A 280 3.04 9.11 -7.57
CA SER A 280 1.85 8.42 -8.07
C SER A 280 1.86 6.88 -7.94
N GLU A 281 2.88 6.28 -7.30
CA GLU A 281 2.98 4.82 -7.09
C GLU A 281 1.76 4.24 -6.30
N ASN A 282 1.09 5.07 -5.48
CA ASN A 282 -0.05 4.66 -4.63
C ASN A 282 -1.44 5.00 -5.21
N GLY A 283 -1.56 5.26 -6.52
CA GLY A 283 -2.84 5.55 -7.18
C GLY A 283 -3.36 6.98 -7.03
N LEU A 284 -2.62 7.86 -6.36
CA LEU A 284 -2.90 9.30 -6.27
C LEU A 284 -2.42 10.05 -7.53
N ILE A 285 -3.21 11.02 -7.98
CA ILE A 285 -2.83 11.90 -9.10
C ILE A 285 -2.36 13.24 -8.53
N PHE A 286 -1.06 13.49 -8.66
CA PHE A 286 -0.44 14.73 -8.20
C PHE A 286 -0.36 15.79 -9.30
N ASN A 287 -0.31 17.06 -8.90
CA ASN A 287 -0.26 18.16 -9.87
C ASN A 287 1.17 18.38 -10.41
N LYS A 288 1.44 17.93 -11.64
CA LYS A 288 2.76 18.12 -12.30
C LYS A 288 3.24 19.57 -12.33
N GLN A 289 2.34 20.54 -12.43
CA GLN A 289 2.72 21.97 -12.44
C GLN A 289 3.10 22.45 -11.03
N ALA A 290 2.51 21.89 -9.97
CA ALA A 290 2.93 22.17 -8.59
C ALA A 290 4.34 21.63 -8.33
N ILE A 291 4.61 20.39 -8.77
CA ILE A 291 5.96 19.80 -8.73
C ILE A 291 6.94 20.69 -9.50
N LYS A 292 6.61 21.07 -10.74
CA LYS A 292 7.46 21.96 -11.54
C LYS A 292 7.72 23.29 -10.85
N PHE A 293 6.69 23.91 -10.26
CA PHE A 293 6.84 25.18 -9.56
C PHE A 293 7.80 25.06 -8.36
N TYR A 294 7.64 24.02 -7.54
CA TYR A 294 8.55 23.74 -6.43
C TYR A 294 10.01 23.59 -6.92
N LEU A 295 10.24 22.83 -7.99
CA LEU A 295 11.59 22.65 -8.54
C LEU A 295 12.18 23.94 -9.12
N LEU A 296 11.35 24.82 -9.70
CA LEU A 296 11.81 26.13 -10.18
C LEU A 296 12.18 27.07 -9.02
N ASP A 297 11.42 27.04 -7.93
CA ASP A 297 11.76 27.78 -6.71
C ASP A 297 13.09 27.30 -6.11
N GLU A 298 13.28 25.98 -6.03
CA GLU A 298 14.54 25.37 -5.59
C GLU A 298 15.70 25.58 -6.60
N LEU A 299 15.40 25.79 -7.89
CA LEU A 299 16.40 26.17 -8.89
C LEU A 299 16.97 27.56 -8.61
N ILE A 300 16.10 28.53 -8.26
CA ILE A 300 16.48 29.90 -7.87
C ILE A 300 17.32 29.87 -6.58
N LYS A 301 16.96 29.03 -5.61
CA LYS A 301 17.75 28.80 -4.38
C LYS A 301 19.06 28.06 -4.61
N CYS A 302 19.37 27.69 -5.85
CA CYS A 302 20.55 26.93 -6.24
C CYS A 302 20.61 25.48 -5.73
N ASN A 303 19.48 24.92 -5.33
CA ASN A 303 19.33 23.53 -4.89
C ASN A 303 19.03 22.55 -6.04
N VAL A 304 18.41 23.01 -7.12
CA VAL A 304 18.24 22.21 -8.36
C VAL A 304 19.18 22.72 -9.43
N PHE A 305 20.05 21.88 -10.00
CA PHE A 305 21.16 22.24 -10.91
C PHE A 305 22.24 23.10 -10.22
N PRO A 306 22.96 22.56 -9.21
CA PRO A 306 23.90 23.33 -8.39
C PRO A 306 24.94 24.08 -9.23
N ASN A 307 25.36 25.27 -8.80
CA ASN A 307 26.39 26.05 -9.48
C ASN A 307 27.70 25.26 -9.62
N LYS A 308 28.42 25.48 -10.72
CA LYS A 308 29.76 24.95 -10.95
C LYS A 308 30.80 25.98 -10.50
#